data_AF-A0A2A9CEL3-F1
#
_entry.id   AF-A0A2A9CEL3-F1
#
_cell.length_a   1.000
_cell.length_b   1.000
_cell.length_c   1.000
_cell.angle_alpha   90.00
_cell.angle_beta   90.00
_cell.angle_gamma   90.00
#
_symmetry.space_group_name_H-M   'P 1'
#
loop_
_entity.id
_entity.type
_entity.pdbx_description
1 polymer ?
#
loop_
_entity_poly.entity_id
_entity_poly.type
_entity_poly.pdbx_seq_one_letter_code
_entity_poly.pdbx_strand_id
1 'polypeptide(L)'
;MDVLIKSIANATMSVIFMSLGLLFGLISFAYKMLIISDIPVSFATTEALFSQLLFFIATLFFALFLASIKKNSVKGISIGFLILAFSFNLLVFRTDLANDSPALAQLQIAPVLHLGFLVVLNLFLLIKNWNKSYSLN
;
A
#
# COMPACT_ATOMS: atom_id res chain seq x y z
N MET A 1 16.28 -29.17 -12.38
CA MET A 1 14.92 -29.23 -11.80
C MET A 1 14.71 -28.14 -10.75
N ASP A 2 15.67 -27.96 -9.82
CA ASP A 2 15.56 -26.98 -8.72
C ASP A 2 15.37 -25.51 -9.14
N VAL A 3 15.98 -25.09 -10.25
CA VAL A 3 15.83 -23.71 -10.76
C VAL A 3 14.40 -23.44 -11.21
N LEU A 4 13.74 -24.43 -11.83
CA LEU A 4 12.36 -24.34 -12.28
C LEU A 4 11.41 -24.28 -11.08
N ILE A 5 11.61 -25.15 -10.09
CA ILE A 5 10.81 -25.21 -8.86
C ILE A 5 10.91 -23.89 -8.09
N LYS A 6 12.11 -23.34 -7.91
CA LYS A 6 12.31 -22.03 -7.27
C LYS A 6 11.65 -20.89 -8.05
N SER A 7 11.67 -20.95 -9.38
CA SER A 7 11.01 -19.95 -10.21
C SER A 7 9.49 -19.97 -10.06
N ILE A 8 8.88 -21.17 -10.05
CA ILE A 8 7.45 -21.36 -9.86
C ILE A 8 7.04 -20.91 -8.45
N ALA A 9 7.78 -21.32 -7.41
CA ALA A 9 7.51 -20.92 -6.03
C ALA A 9 7.54 -19.39 -5.86
N ASN A 10 8.53 -18.70 -6.42
CA ASN A 10 8.60 -17.24 -6.38
C ASN A 10 7.42 -16.57 -7.12
N ALA A 11 7.00 -17.11 -8.26
CA ALA A 11 5.86 -16.59 -8.99
C ALA A 11 4.56 -16.75 -8.18
N THR A 12 4.32 -17.94 -7.62
CA THR A 12 3.16 -18.21 -6.77
C THR A 12 3.15 -17.30 -5.53
N MET A 13 4.29 -17.13 -4.86
CA MET A 13 4.39 -16.25 -3.70
C MET A 13 4.09 -14.78 -4.06
N SER A 14 4.54 -14.33 -5.23
CA SER A 14 4.26 -12.98 -5.73
C SER A 14 2.76 -12.77 -5.92
N VAL A 15 2.08 -13.73 -6.55
CA VAL A 15 0.63 -13.69 -6.75
C VAL A 15 -0.10 -13.67 -5.41
N ILE A 16 0.32 -14.47 -4.44
CA ILE A 16 -0.27 -14.47 -3.08
C ILE A 16 -0.15 -13.09 -2.44
N PHE A 17 1.03 -12.47 -2.46
CA PHE A 17 1.23 -11.14 -1.89
C PHE A 17 0.39 -10.06 -2.59
N MET A 18 0.29 -10.11 -3.92
CA MET A 18 -0.56 -9.19 -4.67
C MET A 18 -2.04 -9.36 -4.28
N SER A 19 -2.54 -10.60 -4.21
CA SER A 19 -3.92 -10.89 -3.83
C SER A 19 -4.24 -10.46 -2.41
N LEU A 20 -3.34 -10.70 -1.45
CA LEU A 20 -3.50 -10.24 -0.07
C LEU A 20 -3.51 -8.71 0.00
N GLY A 21 -2.60 -8.04 -0.71
CA GLY A 21 -2.58 -6.58 -0.78
C GLY A 21 -3.90 -5.99 -1.29
N LEU A 22 -4.48 -6.58 -2.35
CA LEU A 22 -5.78 -6.19 -2.87
C LEU A 22 -6.91 -6.44 -1.86
N LEU A 23 -6.94 -7.62 -1.24
CA LEU A 23 -7.98 -8.00 -0.28
C LEU A 23 -7.98 -7.07 0.93
N PHE A 24 -6.81 -6.81 1.53
CA PHE A 24 -6.68 -5.89 2.65
C PHE A 24 -7.00 -4.44 2.24
N GLY A 25 -6.62 -4.01 1.03
CA GLY A 25 -6.98 -2.70 0.52
C GLY A 25 -8.49 -2.51 0.38
N LEU A 26 -9.20 -3.51 -0.16
CA LEU A 26 -10.66 -3.50 -0.29
C LEU A 26 -11.37 -3.51 1.07
N ILE A 27 -10.94 -4.37 2.00
CA ILE A 27 -11.48 -4.42 3.36
C ILE A 27 -11.28 -3.08 4.05
N SER A 28 -10.07 -2.51 3.95
CA SER A 28 -9.75 -1.22 4.55
C SER A 28 -10.60 -0.08 3.97
N PHE A 29 -10.87 -0.11 2.66
CA PHE A 29 -11.72 0.87 2.00
C PHE A 29 -13.18 0.74 2.42
N ALA A 30 -13.72 -0.48 2.47
CA ALA A 30 -15.08 -0.74 2.95
C ALA A 30 -15.23 -0.31 4.41
N TYR A 31 -14.27 -0.66 5.26
CA TYR A 31 -14.26 -0.28 6.67
C TYR A 31 -14.20 1.24 6.86
N LYS A 32 -13.35 1.94 6.10
CA LYS A 32 -13.35 3.42 6.06
C LYS A 32 -14.72 3.98 5.68
N MET A 33 -15.39 3.42 4.67
CA MET A 33 -16.71 3.91 4.24
C MET A 33 -17.79 3.71 5.31
N LEU A 34 -17.74 2.59 6.04
CA LEU A 34 -18.61 2.36 7.21
C LEU A 34 -18.39 3.41 8.30
N ILE A 35 -17.12 3.71 8.63
CA ILE A 35 -16.81 4.74 9.63
C ILE A 35 -17.32 6.12 9.19
N ILE A 36 -17.16 6.46 7.90
CA ILE A 36 -17.62 7.75 7.36
C ILE A 36 -19.16 7.84 7.36
N SER A 37 -19.88 6.74 7.11
CA SER A 37 -21.35 6.76 7.14
C SER A 37 -21.93 7.01 8.54
N ASP A 38 -21.17 6.73 9.60
CA ASP A 38 -21.58 6.94 10.99
C ASP A 38 -21.27 8.36 11.52
N ILE A 39 -20.74 9.27 10.67
CA ILE A 39 -20.55 10.68 11.05
C ILE A 39 -21.94 11.37 11.13
N PRO A 40 -22.34 11.96 12.28
CA PRO A 40 -21.48 12.49 13.36
C PRO A 40 -21.62 11.77 14.73
N VAL A 41 -22.21 10.58 14.79
CA VAL A 41 -22.80 10.03 16.02
C VAL A 41 -21.76 9.52 17.03
N SER A 42 -20.68 8.87 16.57
CA SER A 42 -19.61 8.42 17.48
C SER A 42 -18.34 8.10 16.70
N PHE A 43 -17.50 9.11 16.48
CA PHE A 43 -16.25 8.88 15.80
C PHE A 43 -15.13 8.54 16.79
N ALA A 44 -14.81 7.25 16.89
CA ALA A 44 -13.75 6.78 17.79
C ALA A 44 -12.38 6.79 17.09
N THR A 45 -11.40 7.42 17.72
CA THR A 45 -10.00 7.49 17.25
C THR A 45 -9.39 6.11 17.02
N THR A 46 -9.88 5.09 17.74
CA THR A 46 -9.45 3.70 17.62
C THR A 46 -9.86 3.05 16.29
N GLU A 47 -11.02 3.41 15.74
CA GLU A 47 -11.53 2.85 14.48
C GLU A 47 -10.76 3.42 13.28
N ALA A 48 -10.50 4.72 13.30
CA ALA A 48 -9.65 5.35 12.28
C ALA A 48 -8.22 4.80 12.29
N LEU A 49 -7.65 4.55 13.48
CA LEU A 49 -6.35 3.90 13.63
C LEU A 49 -6.37 2.49 13.06
N PHE A 50 -7.42 1.71 13.32
CA PHE A 50 -7.57 0.36 12.76
C PHE A 50 -7.65 0.39 11.23
N SER A 51 -8.41 1.33 10.66
CA SER A 51 -8.44 1.54 9.20
C SER A 51 -7.08 1.94 8.63
N GLN A 52 -6.32 2.79 9.32
CA GLN A 52 -4.99 3.21 8.90
C GLN A 52 -4.01 2.03 8.90
N LEU A 53 -4.09 1.17 9.92
CA LEU A 53 -3.27 -0.04 10.04
C LEU A 53 -3.59 -1.06 8.93
N LEU A 54 -4.87 -1.23 8.57
CA LEU A 54 -5.28 -2.07 7.45
C LEU A 54 -4.71 -1.57 6.11
N PHE A 55 -4.75 -0.25 5.83
CA PHE A 55 -4.12 0.33 4.64
C PHE A 55 -2.60 0.15 4.65
N PHE A 56 -1.95 0.26 5.81
CA PHE A 56 -0.52 0.01 5.94
C PHE A 56 -0.16 -1.45 5.64
N ILE A 57 -0.92 -2.41 6.17
CA ILE A 57 -0.75 -3.85 5.86
C ILE A 57 -0.94 -4.12 4.37
N ALA A 58 -1.97 -3.54 3.75
CA ALA A 58 -2.21 -3.67 2.31
C ALA A 58 -0.99 -3.18 1.50
N THR A 59 -0.46 -2.02 1.87
CA THR A 59 0.73 -1.41 1.25
C THR A 59 1.97 -2.28 1.43
N LEU A 60 2.14 -2.88 2.61
CA LEU A 60 3.24 -3.80 2.91
C LEU A 60 3.18 -5.06 2.03
N PHE A 61 2.00 -5.65 1.84
CA PHE A 61 1.84 -6.79 0.92
C PHE A 61 2.19 -6.43 -0.53
N PHE A 62 1.78 -5.26 -1.02
CA PHE A 62 2.19 -4.80 -2.35
C PHE A 62 3.69 -4.54 -2.45
N ALA A 63 4.34 -4.04 -1.39
CA ALA A 63 5.78 -3.86 -1.36
C ALA A 63 6.53 -5.20 -1.36
N LEU A 64 6.02 -6.22 -0.66
CA LEU A 64 6.56 -7.59 -0.71
C LEU A 64 6.39 -8.23 -2.09
N PHE A 65 5.24 -8.01 -2.74
CA PHE A 65 5.02 -8.39 -4.13
C PHE A 65 6.04 -7.72 -5.06
N LEU A 66 6.34 -6.45 -4.86
CA LEU A 66 7.37 -5.78 -5.66
C LEU A 66 8.77 -6.31 -5.37
N ALA A 67 9.07 -6.62 -4.11
CA ALA A 67 10.36 -7.14 -3.70
C ALA A 67 10.65 -8.55 -4.24
N SER A 68 9.62 -9.34 -4.54
CA SER A 68 9.78 -10.65 -5.18
C SER A 68 10.19 -10.55 -6.65
N ILE A 69 10.04 -9.37 -7.29
CA ILE A 69 10.53 -9.11 -8.65
C ILE A 69 12.06 -9.02 -8.61
N LYS A 70 12.76 -9.79 -9.44
CA LYS A 70 14.24 -9.95 -9.45
C LYS A 70 15.07 -8.69 -9.76
N LYS A 71 14.52 -7.47 -9.74
CA LYS A 71 15.23 -6.22 -10.03
C LYS A 71 15.53 -5.43 -8.75
N ASN A 72 16.81 -5.12 -8.51
CA ASN A 72 17.25 -4.36 -7.34
C ASN A 72 16.65 -2.95 -7.26
N SER A 73 16.45 -2.27 -8.40
CA SER A 73 15.82 -0.93 -8.42
C SER A 73 14.39 -0.94 -7.90
N VAL A 74 13.64 -2.03 -8.13
CA VAL A 74 12.25 -2.19 -7.67
C VAL A 74 12.19 -2.35 -6.17
N LYS A 75 13.13 -3.14 -5.62
CA LYS A 75 13.29 -3.30 -4.18
C LYS A 75 13.58 -1.96 -3.50
N GLY A 76 14.50 -1.17 -4.08
CA GLY A 76 14.82 0.17 -3.58
C GLY A 76 13.62 1.11 -3.54
N ILE A 77 12.84 1.19 -4.61
CA ILE A 77 11.63 2.03 -4.68
C ILE A 77 10.60 1.56 -3.64
N SER A 78 10.41 0.25 -3.49
CA SER A 78 9.43 -0.31 -2.55
C SER A 78 9.80 -0.03 -1.09
N ILE A 79 11.08 -0.20 -0.74
CA ILE A 79 11.60 0.09 0.60
C ILE A 79 11.53 1.60 0.87
N GLY A 80 11.96 2.43 -0.07
CA GLY A 80 11.91 3.89 0.07
C GLY A 80 10.47 4.40 0.27
N PHE A 81 9.52 3.84 -0.48
CA PHE A 81 8.12 4.17 -0.30
C PHE A 81 7.57 3.69 1.04
N LEU A 82 7.92 2.49 1.51
CA LEU A 82 7.51 2.01 2.82
C LEU A 82 8.02 2.91 3.95
N ILE A 83 9.28 3.36 3.87
CA ILE A 83 9.86 4.30 4.84
C ILE A 83 9.08 5.61 4.82
N LEU A 84 8.83 6.18 3.64
CA LEU A 84 8.03 7.41 3.51
C LEU A 84 6.62 7.23 4.05
N ALA A 85 5.92 6.18 3.65
CA ALA A 85 4.57 5.88 4.12
C ALA A 85 4.56 5.75 5.65
N PHE A 86 5.52 5.03 6.24
CA PHE A 86 5.65 4.90 7.69
C PHE A 86 5.93 6.25 8.37
N SER A 87 6.84 7.06 7.84
CA SER A 87 7.14 8.41 8.36
C SER A 87 5.93 9.35 8.29
N PHE A 88 5.17 9.33 7.20
CA PHE A 88 3.93 10.11 7.10
C PHE A 88 2.88 9.63 8.10
N ASN A 89 2.71 8.32 8.27
CA ASN A 89 1.81 7.78 9.28
C ASN A 89 2.22 8.23 10.70
N LEU A 90 3.51 8.23 11.04
CA LEU A 90 4.03 8.73 12.33
C LEU A 90 3.77 10.22 12.56
N LEU A 91 3.86 11.05 11.52
CA LEU A 91 3.56 12.47 11.64
C LEU A 91 2.08 12.69 12.00
N VAL A 92 1.17 11.96 11.36
CA VAL A 92 -0.27 11.99 11.68
C VAL A 92 -0.56 11.53 13.12
N PHE A 93 0.23 10.61 13.67
CA PHE A 93 0.11 10.20 15.08
C PHE A 93 0.57 11.27 16.07
N ARG A 94 1.51 12.13 15.68
CA ARG A 94 2.13 13.13 16.56
C ARG A 94 1.51 14.51 16.48
N THR A 95 0.77 14.78 15.42
CA THR A 95 0.19 16.10 15.22
C THR A 95 -1.26 16.09 15.69
N ASP A 96 -1.55 16.91 16.69
CA ASP A 96 -2.88 17.50 16.90
C ASP A 96 -3.17 18.42 15.70
N LEU A 97 -3.29 17.83 14.51
CA LEU A 97 -3.43 18.52 13.23
C LEU A 97 -4.80 19.21 13.21
N ALA A 98 -4.78 20.42 13.78
CA ALA A 98 -5.69 21.54 13.60
C ALA A 98 -7.17 21.27 13.91
N ASN A 99 -7.58 21.44 15.18
CA ASN A 99 -8.95 21.74 15.65
C ASN A 99 -10.12 20.81 15.22
N ASP A 100 -9.89 19.88 14.30
CA ASP A 100 -10.79 18.85 13.83
C ASP A 100 -10.26 17.49 14.28
N SER A 101 -11.18 16.59 14.62
CA SER A 101 -10.89 15.29 15.23
C SER A 101 -9.68 14.58 14.55
N PRO A 102 -8.62 14.20 15.30
CA PRO A 102 -7.39 13.60 14.74
C PRO A 102 -7.64 12.40 13.85
N ALA A 103 -8.74 11.71 14.10
CA ALA A 103 -9.11 10.53 13.37
C ALA A 103 -9.64 10.84 11.94
N LEU A 104 -10.14 12.04 11.67
CA LEU A 104 -10.61 12.45 10.34
C LEU A 104 -9.41 12.61 9.40
N ALA A 105 -8.32 13.18 9.92
CA ALA A 105 -7.03 13.22 9.22
C ALA A 105 -6.48 11.80 8.96
N GLN A 106 -6.57 10.89 9.94
CA GLN A 106 -6.15 9.49 9.77
C GLN A 106 -6.94 8.76 8.66
N LEU A 107 -8.26 8.94 8.62
CA LEU A 107 -9.14 8.37 7.57
C LEU A 107 -8.85 8.93 6.17
N GLN A 108 -8.33 10.14 6.06
CA GLN A 108 -8.04 10.77 4.77
C GLN A 108 -6.63 10.44 4.26
N ILE A 109 -5.62 10.42 5.13
CA ILE A 109 -4.22 10.29 4.73
C ILE A 109 -3.85 8.85 4.38
N ALA A 110 -4.33 7.86 5.13
CA ALA A 110 -3.95 6.46 4.90
C ALA A 110 -4.33 5.92 3.50
N PRO A 111 -5.55 6.18 2.97
CA PRO A 111 -5.91 5.81 1.60
C PRO A 111 -5.12 6.59 0.55
N VAL A 112 -4.82 7.86 0.79
CA VAL A 112 -4.03 8.69 -0.15
C VAL A 112 -2.62 8.14 -0.29
N LEU A 113 -1.98 7.76 0.82
CA LEU A 113 -0.68 7.10 0.80
C LEU A 113 -0.75 5.75 0.08
N HIS A 114 -1.77 4.94 0.35
CA HIS A 114 -1.95 3.64 -0.31
C HIS A 114 -2.15 3.79 -1.83
N LEU A 115 -3.03 4.70 -2.26
CA LEU A 115 -3.26 4.97 -3.68
C LEU A 115 -2.02 5.58 -4.33
N GLY A 116 -1.33 6.48 -3.65
CA GLY A 116 -0.05 7.03 -4.10
C GLY A 116 0.98 5.92 -4.37
N PHE A 117 1.02 4.89 -3.53
CA PHE A 117 1.87 3.73 -3.76
C PHE A 117 1.50 2.99 -5.04
N LEU A 118 0.22 2.71 -5.23
CA LEU A 118 -0.28 2.00 -6.40
C LEU A 118 -0.04 2.79 -7.69
N VAL A 119 -0.14 4.12 -7.66
CA VAL A 119 0.18 4.99 -8.79
C VAL A 119 1.67 4.90 -9.14
N VAL A 120 2.56 5.03 -8.15
CA VAL A 120 4.01 4.90 -8.36
C VAL A 120 4.36 3.51 -8.91
N LEU A 121 3.75 2.46 -8.36
CA LEU A 121 3.87 1.09 -8.85
C LEU A 121 3.45 0.97 -10.32
N ASN A 122 2.27 1.49 -10.68
CA ASN A 122 1.75 1.41 -12.04
C ASN A 122 2.61 2.19 -13.04
N LEU A 123 3.06 3.40 -12.66
CA LEU A 123 3.99 4.19 -13.47
C LEU A 123 5.30 3.44 -13.70
N PHE A 124 5.85 2.81 -12.65
CA PHE A 124 7.04 2.00 -12.76
C PHE A 124 6.85 0.81 -13.75
N LEU A 125 5.73 0.09 -13.64
CA LEU A 125 5.41 -1.03 -14.54
C LEU A 125 5.23 -0.57 -15.98
N LEU A 126 4.56 0.58 -16.19
CA LEU A 126 4.33 1.16 -17.51
C LEU A 126 5.66 1.56 -18.18
N ILE A 127 6.53 2.30 -17.49
CA ILE A 127 7.85 2.71 -18.01
C ILE A 127 8.70 1.48 -18.35
N LYS A 128 8.67 0.44 -17.51
CA LYS A 128 9.38 -0.82 -17.76
C LYS A 128 8.88 -1.50 -19.04
N ASN A 129 7.57 -1.60 -19.22
CA ASN A 129 6.99 -2.27 -20.38
C ASN A 129 7.23 -1.48 -21.66
N TRP A 130 7.19 -0.14 -21.58
CA TRP A 130 7.54 0.76 -22.68
C TRP A 130 8.98 0.53 -23.15
N ASN A 131 9.96 0.57 -22.24
CA ASN A 131 11.38 0.38 -22.59
C ASN A 131 11.67 -1.01 -23.20
N LYS A 132 10.94 -2.05 -22.77
CA LYS A 132 11.08 -3.39 -23.35
C LYS A 132 10.53 -3.46 -24.78
N SER A 133 9.51 -2.68 -25.10
CA SER A 133 8.94 -2.62 -26.45
C SER A 133 9.89 -1.94 -27.46
N TYR A 134 10.66 -0.94 -27.00
CA TYR A 134 11.63 -0.23 -27.84
C TYR A 134 12.94 -0.99 -28.06
N SER A 135 13.30 -1.97 -27.21
CA SER A 135 14.50 -2.78 -27.38
C SER A 135 14.31 -4.00 -28.30
N LEU A 136 13.10 -4.21 -28.82
CA LEU A 136 12.73 -5.32 -29.72
C LEU A 136 12.49 -4.84 -31.16
N ASN A 137 12.62 -3.55 -31.42
CA ASN A 137 12.65 -2.91 -32.73
C ASN A 137 14.07 -2.40 -33.00
#